data_AF-A0A4Y2CG39-F1
#
_entry.id   AF-A0A4Y2CG39-F1
#
_cell.length_a   1.000
_cell.length_b   1.000
_cell.length_c   1.000
_cell.angle_alpha   90.00
_cell.angle_beta   90.00
_cell.angle_gamma   90.00
#
_symmetry.space_group_name_H-M   'P 1'
#
loop_
_entity.id
_entity.type
_entity.pdbx_description
1 polymer ?
#
loop_
_entity_poly.entity_id
_entity_poly.type
_entity_poly.pdbx_seq_one_letter_code
_entity_poly.pdbx_strand_id
1 'polypeptide(L)'
;TELASLGVAAICAVENNTKINIFTDSKSSVDALKSHGTKSNFVNAIKNKFRLAERLIELTWVKAHAGIPRNELADQFAKLATTNGE
;
A
#
# COMPACT_ATOMS: atom_id res chain seq x y z
N THR A 1 -4.24 0.71 9.03
CA THR A 1 -3.53 -0.52 8.59
C THR A 1 -3.15 -0.38 7.14
N GLU A 2 -2.04 -0.99 6.71
CA GLU A 2 -1.37 -0.70 5.42
C GLU A 2 -2.25 -0.81 4.17
N LEU A 3 -3.11 -1.83 4.08
CA LEU A 3 -4.08 -1.99 2.99
C LEU A 3 -5.02 -0.77 2.84
N ALA A 4 -5.41 -0.14 3.94
CA ALA A 4 -6.21 1.08 3.89
C ALA A 4 -5.43 2.23 3.25
N SER A 5 -4.14 2.38 3.58
CA SER A 5 -3.25 3.37 2.99
C SER A 5 -3.07 3.17 1.49
N LEU A 6 -2.97 1.91 1.03
CA LEU A 6 -2.96 1.56 -0.39
C LEU A 6 -4.26 1.99 -1.08
N GLY A 7 -5.41 1.75 -0.45
CA GLY A 7 -6.71 2.17 -0.97
C GLY A 7 -6.86 3.69 -1.07
N VAL A 8 -6.30 4.45 -0.13
CA VAL A 8 -6.28 5.93 -0.16
C VAL A 8 -5.38 6.43 -1.29
N ALA A 9 -4.19 5.86 -1.46
CA ALA A 9 -3.30 6.23 -2.56
C ALA A 9 -3.95 5.97 -3.93
N ALA A 10 -4.71 4.88 -4.09
CA ALA A 10 -5.49 4.60 -5.29
C ALA A 10 -6.57 5.64 -5.59
N ILE A 11 -7.30 6.08 -4.58
CA ILE A 11 -8.27 7.16 -4.74
C ILE A 11 -7.55 8.46 -5.13
N CYS A 12 -6.49 8.82 -4.42
CA CYS A 12 -5.72 10.02 -4.68
C CYS A 12 -5.14 10.06 -6.11
N ALA A 13 -4.63 8.93 -6.61
CA ALA A 13 -4.14 8.82 -7.98
C ALA A 13 -5.24 9.13 -9.01
N VAL A 14 -6.44 8.57 -8.82
CA VAL A 14 -7.59 8.77 -9.71
C VAL A 14 -8.12 10.20 -9.62
N GLU A 15 -8.31 10.73 -8.43
CA GLU A 15 -8.82 12.10 -8.20
C GLU A 15 -7.91 13.16 -8.81
N ASN A 16 -6.60 12.97 -8.71
CA ASN A 16 -5.59 13.90 -9.24
C ASN A 16 -5.11 13.52 -10.64
N ASN A 17 -5.63 12.44 -11.24
CA ASN A 17 -5.17 11.87 -12.51
C ASN A 17 -3.64 11.81 -12.62
N THR A 18 -2.97 11.41 -11.53
CA THR A 18 -1.51 11.49 -11.40
C THR A 18 -0.93 10.09 -11.26
N LYS A 19 0.18 9.82 -11.97
CA LYS A 19 0.90 8.56 -11.81
C LYS A 19 1.65 8.55 -10.48
N ILE A 20 1.36 7.57 -9.63
CA ILE A 20 1.96 7.38 -8.30
C ILE A 20 2.66 6.01 -8.24
N ASN A 21 3.89 6.01 -7.74
CA ASN A 21 4.62 4.78 -7.46
C ASN A 21 4.58 4.49 -5.95
N ILE A 22 4.05 3.33 -5.58
CA ILE A 22 3.90 2.91 -4.18
C ILE A 22 4.90 1.81 -3.90
N PHE A 23 5.72 2.02 -2.87
CA PHE A 23 6.65 1.04 -2.35
C PHE A 23 6.10 0.53 -1.02
N THR A 24 5.85 -0.78 -0.93
CA THR A 24 5.42 -1.44 0.31
C THR A 24 6.37 -2.58 0.62
N ASP A 25 6.66 -2.80 1.89
CA ASP A 25 7.45 -3.92 2.35
C ASP A 25 6.64 -5.13 2.83
N SER A 26 5.33 -4.96 2.96
CA SER A 26 4.42 -6.04 3.26
C SER A 26 4.10 -6.84 2.00
N LYS A 27 4.77 -7.98 1.91
CA LYS A 27 4.49 -9.00 0.90
C LYS A 27 3.03 -9.47 0.97
N SER A 28 2.47 -9.58 2.18
CA SER A 28 1.08 -10.04 2.37
C SER A 28 0.05 -9.07 1.80
N SER A 29 0.28 -7.75 1.87
CA SER A 29 -0.58 -6.75 1.23
C SER A 29 -0.57 -6.87 -0.29
N VAL A 30 0.61 -7.07 -0.87
CA VAL A 30 0.79 -7.24 -2.33
C VAL A 30 0.12 -8.53 -2.81
N ASP A 31 0.33 -9.63 -2.10
CA ASP A 31 -0.28 -10.92 -2.40
C ASP A 31 -1.81 -10.85 -2.25
N ALA A 32 -2.31 -10.15 -1.22
CA ALA A 32 -3.74 -9.94 -1.04
C ALA A 32 -4.37 -9.20 -2.23
N LEU A 33 -3.70 -8.19 -2.78
CA LEU A 33 -4.17 -7.45 -3.96
C LEU A 33 -4.07 -8.24 -5.26
N LYS A 34 -3.06 -9.12 -5.41
CA LYS A 34 -2.89 -9.99 -6.59
C LYS A 34 -3.75 -11.26 -6.55
N SER A 35 -4.23 -11.67 -5.38
CA SER A 35 -5.03 -12.88 -5.23
C SER A 35 -6.34 -12.80 -6.02
N HIS A 36 -6.80 -13.90 -6.61
CA HIS A 36 -8.04 -13.94 -7.39
C HIS A 36 -9.28 -14.37 -6.57
N GLY A 37 -9.12 -14.78 -5.29
CA GLY A 37 -10.16 -15.49 -4.54
C GLY A 37 -10.38 -15.05 -3.09
N THR A 38 -10.18 -13.77 -2.75
CA THR A 38 -10.42 -13.30 -1.37
C THR A 38 -11.91 -13.15 -1.06
N LYS A 39 -12.35 -13.70 0.08
CA LYS A 39 -13.71 -13.52 0.63
C LYS A 39 -13.87 -12.20 1.41
N SER A 40 -12.79 -11.43 1.58
CA SER A 40 -12.82 -10.20 2.36
C SER A 40 -13.40 -9.04 1.55
N ASN A 41 -14.55 -8.53 1.99
CA ASN A 41 -15.20 -7.34 1.42
C ASN A 41 -14.25 -6.12 1.43
N PHE A 42 -13.47 -5.98 2.50
CA PHE A 42 -12.49 -4.89 2.63
C PHE A 42 -11.40 -4.96 1.55
N VAL A 43 -10.81 -6.15 1.34
CA VAL A 43 -9.78 -6.34 0.31
C VAL A 43 -10.36 -6.15 -1.09
N ASN A 44 -11.59 -6.63 -1.34
CA ASN A 44 -12.28 -6.44 -2.61
C ASN A 44 -12.57 -4.97 -2.90
N ALA A 45 -12.96 -4.18 -1.88
CA ALA A 45 -13.15 -2.75 -2.03
C ALA A 45 -11.85 -2.03 -2.44
N ILE A 46 -10.72 -2.42 -1.86
CA ILE A 46 -9.41 -1.84 -2.23
C ILE A 46 -9.00 -2.28 -3.63
N LYS A 47 -9.19 -3.56 -4.00
CA LYS A 47 -8.93 -4.04 -5.36
C LYS A 47 -9.70 -3.26 -6.41
N ASN A 48 -10.97 -2.93 -6.15
CA ASN A 48 -11.75 -2.12 -7.08
C ASN A 48 -11.14 -0.71 -7.25
N LYS A 49 -10.64 -0.09 -6.17
CA LYS A 49 -9.92 1.20 -6.26
C LYS A 49 -8.64 1.06 -7.09
N PHE A 50 -7.87 -0.01 -6.89
CA PHE A 50 -6.68 -0.29 -7.70
C PHE A 50 -6.98 -0.53 -9.17
N ARG A 51 -8.12 -1.19 -9.48
CA ARG A 51 -8.58 -1.36 -10.87
C ARG A 51 -8.91 -0.02 -11.53
N LEU A 52 -9.55 0.89 -10.80
CA LEU A 52 -9.80 2.25 -11.29
C LEU A 52 -8.49 3.02 -11.52
N ALA A 53 -7.47 2.74 -10.72
CA ALA A 53 -6.15 3.36 -10.79
C ALA A 53 -5.11 2.53 -11.58
N GLU A 54 -5.50 1.53 -12.36
CA GLU A 54 -4.56 0.52 -12.92
C GLU A 54 -3.43 1.14 -13.75
N ARG A 55 -3.72 2.22 -14.48
CA ARG A 55 -2.73 2.94 -15.30
C ARG A 55 -2.00 4.05 -14.54
N LEU A 56 -2.47 4.39 -13.35
CA LEU A 56 -1.99 5.49 -12.53
C LEU A 56 -1.12 4.98 -11.38
N ILE A 57 -1.26 3.71 -10.97
CA ILE A 57 -0.49 3.17 -9.86
C ILE A 57 0.47 2.08 -10.31
N GLU A 58 1.70 2.23 -9.85
CA GLU A 58 2.72 1.19 -9.90
C GLU A 58 3.00 0.73 -8.46
N LEU A 59 2.65 -0.51 -8.14
CA LEU A 59 2.87 -1.09 -6.80
C LEU A 59 4.10 -2.00 -6.82
N THR A 60 5.14 -1.60 -6.09
CA THR A 60 6.40 -2.35 -5.97
C THR A 60 6.55 -2.88 -4.55
N TRP A 61 6.75 -4.20 -4.45
CA TRP A 61 7.18 -4.80 -3.19
C TRP A 61 8.67 -4.57 -2.97
N VAL A 62 9.05 -4.10 -1.79
CA VAL A 62 10.43 -3.90 -1.36
C VAL A 62 10.70 -4.80 -0.16
N LYS A 63 11.87 -5.41 -0.08
CA LYS A 63 12.18 -6.23 1.09
C LYS A 63 12.46 -5.32 2.30
N ALA A 64 11.67 -5.47 3.37
CA ALA A 64 11.97 -4.85 4.66
C ALA A 64 13.38 -5.28 5.13
N HIS A 65 14.15 -4.38 5.73
CA HIS A 65 15.44 -4.67 6.36
C HIS A 65 16.53 -5.19 5.41
N ALA A 66 16.48 -4.83 4.12
CA ALA A 66 17.53 -5.14 3.15
C ALA A 66 18.67 -4.09 3.11
N GLY A 67 18.74 -3.18 4.08
CA GLY A 67 19.70 -2.06 4.07
C GLY A 67 19.31 -0.92 3.12
N ILE A 68 18.03 -0.80 2.74
CA ILE A 68 17.53 0.33 1.94
C ILE A 68 17.17 1.47 2.90
N PRO A 69 17.94 2.57 2.95
CA PRO A 69 17.79 3.60 4.00
C PRO A 69 16.38 4.21 4.05
N ARG A 70 15.73 4.33 2.88
CA ARG A 70 14.38 4.88 2.76
C ARG A 70 13.31 3.99 3.40
N ASN A 71 13.43 2.67 3.27
CA ASN A 71 12.45 1.74 3.86
C ASN A 71 12.62 1.68 5.38
N GLU A 72 13.86 1.73 5.86
CA GLU A 72 14.17 1.74 7.30
C GLU A 72 13.66 3.02 7.98
N LEU A 73 13.79 4.18 7.32
CA LEU A 73 13.20 5.43 7.81
C LEU A 73 11.66 5.35 7.89
N ALA A 74 10.99 4.84 6.86
CA ALA A 74 9.53 4.68 6.88
C ALA A 74 9.07 3.75 8.02
N ASP A 75 9.81 2.67 8.27
CA ASP A 75 9.53 1.70 9.32
C ASP A 75 9.75 2.30 10.73
N GLN A 76 10.77 3.15 10.89
CA GLN A 76 10.98 3.94 12.11
C GLN A 76 9.83 4.92 12.37
N PHE A 77 9.36 5.64 11.35
CA PHE A 77 8.21 6.54 11.48
C PHE A 77 6.92 5.79 11.84
N ALA A 78 6.68 4.62 11.24
CA ALA A 78 5.53 3.79 11.58
C ALA A 78 5.58 3.30 13.04
N LYS A 79 6.76 2.89 13.53
CA LYS A 79 6.98 2.53 14.94
C LYS A 79 6.70 3.71 15.87
N LEU A 80 7.24 4.90 15.56
CA LEU A 80 7.03 6.12 16.34
C LEU A 80 5.55 6.54 16.41
N ALA A 81 4.82 6.43 15.29
CA ALA A 81 3.38 6.73 15.26
C ALA A 81 2.55 5.76 16.12
N THR A 82 3.07 4.56 16.40
CA THR A 82 2.38 3.55 17.24
C THR A 82 2.73 3.72 18.73
N THR A 83 3.87 4.30 19.06
CA THR A 83 4.30 4.55 20.47
C THR A 83 3.76 5.84 21.09
N ASN A 84 3.25 6.77 20.29
CA ASN A 84 2.73 8.07 20.77
C ASN A 84 1.19 8.14 20.88
N GLY A 85 0.52 6.99 20.90
CA GLY A 85 -0.94 6.87 20.99
C GLY A 85 -1.45 6.51 22.39
N GLU A 86 -0.94 7.16 23.44
CA GLU A 86 -1.53 7.17 24.80
C GLU A 86 -2.09 8.54 25.14
#